data_AF-A0A914JS14-F1
#
_entry.id   AF-A0A914JS14-F1
#
_cell.length_a   1.000
_cell.length_b   1.000
_cell.length_c   1.000
_cell.angle_alpha   90.00
_cell.angle_beta   90.00
_cell.angle_gamma   90.00
#
_symmetry.space_group_name_H-M   'P 1'
#
loop_
_entity.id
_entity.type
_entity.pdbx_description
1 polymer ?
#
loop_
_entity_poly.entity_id
_entity_poly.type
_entity_poly.pdbx_seq_one_letter_code
_entity_poly.pdbx_strand_id
1 'polypeptide(L)'
;MRYDKIFVIIFWTYLFVENFGEEIKYYRPNLYVPNLLKNYSGPILACNQFQFCTERDRNFWKAQREIYNLILQGKDLSTQGPFVERQSSLVHALEERSRLCEDDSSAPFLLDKNSDDWPIACIWNGGASNGTCAPAPIMDEDFGYIEPNLWKIKVKQFRRKIGCNLQQIFASDSVQELYICRQNCLHLGIDYFSSLILSFGMVLALTSLILTS
;
A
#
# COMPACT_ATOMS: atom_id res chain seq x y z
N MET A 1 43.52 24.60 29.47
CA MET A 1 42.20 24.34 30.07
C MET A 1 41.20 24.10 28.94
N ARG A 2 41.03 22.84 28.50
CA ARG A 2 40.25 22.47 27.30
C ARG A 2 39.51 21.13 27.48
N TYR A 3 39.20 20.77 28.73
CA TYR A 3 38.54 19.51 29.09
C TYR A 3 37.11 19.71 29.65
N ASP A 4 36.71 20.95 29.98
CA ASP A 4 35.39 21.21 30.58
C ASP A 4 34.23 21.20 29.57
N LYS A 5 34.47 21.52 28.28
CA LYS A 5 33.37 21.63 27.30
C LYS A 5 32.89 20.29 26.74
N ILE A 6 33.78 19.29 26.66
CA ILE A 6 33.43 17.93 26.19
C ILE A 6 32.60 17.20 27.25
N PHE A 7 32.93 17.41 28.53
CA PHE A 7 32.17 16.82 29.63
C PHE A 7 30.73 17.36 29.68
N VAL A 8 30.53 18.66 29.41
CA VAL A 8 29.18 19.25 29.34
C VAL A 8 28.36 18.68 28.19
N ILE A 9 28.95 18.44 27.01
CA ILE A 9 28.21 17.88 25.86
C ILE A 9 27.84 16.40 26.09
N ILE A 10 28.76 15.59 26.63
CA ILE A 10 28.48 14.18 26.95
C ILE A 10 27.48 14.08 28.11
N PHE A 11 27.58 14.95 29.11
CA PHE A 11 26.64 14.96 30.24
C PHE A 11 25.25 15.43 29.80
N TRP A 12 25.14 16.40 28.88
CA TRP A 12 23.85 16.80 28.30
C TRP A 12 23.28 15.77 27.34
N THR A 13 24.07 15.05 26.54
CA THR A 13 23.52 13.94 25.73
C THR A 13 23.08 12.78 26.60
N TYR A 14 23.79 12.46 27.69
CA TYR A 14 23.38 11.43 28.65
C TYR A 14 22.12 11.85 29.43
N LEU A 15 22.05 13.10 29.93
CA LEU A 15 20.86 13.63 30.60
C LEU A 15 19.68 13.87 29.66
N PHE A 16 19.91 14.12 28.37
CA PHE A 16 18.84 14.21 27.37
C PHE A 16 18.29 12.81 27.06
N VAL A 17 19.16 11.79 27.01
CA VAL A 17 18.75 10.38 26.87
C VAL A 17 18.06 9.85 28.13
N GLU A 18 18.50 10.24 29.33
CA GLU A 18 17.88 9.81 30.60
C GLU A 18 16.59 10.59 30.92
N ASN A 19 16.52 11.91 30.71
CA ASN A 19 15.28 12.68 30.94
C ASN A 19 14.18 12.38 29.91
N PHE A 20 14.52 11.98 28.68
CA PHE A 20 13.53 11.42 27.75
C PHE A 20 13.37 9.90 27.86
N GLY A 21 14.21 9.24 28.68
CA GLY A 21 14.18 7.79 28.89
C GLY A 21 13.04 7.33 29.80
N GLU A 22 12.53 8.19 30.69
CA GLU A 22 11.50 7.80 31.67
C GLU A 22 10.04 8.10 31.28
N GLU A 23 9.78 8.83 30.18
CA GLU A 23 8.41 9.03 29.67
C GLU A 23 8.14 8.48 28.26
N ILE A 24 9.08 7.76 27.66
CA ILE A 24 8.71 6.78 26.62
C ILE A 24 8.38 5.48 27.34
N LYS A 25 7.28 5.49 28.11
CA LYS A 25 6.46 4.28 28.20
C LYS A 25 6.16 3.95 26.76
N TYR A 26 6.88 2.97 26.21
CA TYR A 26 6.50 2.28 25.00
C TYR A 26 5.02 1.97 25.17
N TYR A 27 4.18 2.79 24.55
CA TYR A 27 2.80 2.45 24.30
C TYR A 27 2.93 1.37 23.26
N ARG A 28 3.21 0.15 23.73
CA ARG A 28 3.28 -1.07 22.94
C ARG A 28 1.81 -1.29 22.59
N PRO A 29 1.32 -0.84 21.42
CA PRO A 29 -0.03 -1.22 21.04
C PRO A 29 0.05 -2.74 20.94
N ASN A 30 -0.97 -3.45 21.40
CA ASN A 30 -1.02 -4.89 21.26
C ASN A 30 -0.95 -5.23 19.75
N LEU A 31 0.25 -5.41 19.21
CA LEU A 31 0.50 -5.94 17.89
C LEU A 31 -0.01 -7.38 17.96
N TYR A 32 -1.20 -7.61 17.44
CA TYR A 32 -1.68 -8.94 17.22
C TYR A 32 -0.88 -9.51 16.05
N VAL A 33 0.15 -10.30 16.36
CA VAL A 33 0.86 -11.14 15.40
C VAL A 33 0.16 -12.50 15.45
N PRO A 34 -0.67 -12.87 14.45
CA PRO A 34 -1.29 -14.18 14.42
C PRO A 34 -0.24 -15.28 14.57
N ASN A 35 -0.56 -16.35 15.32
CA ASN A 35 0.37 -17.46 15.58
C ASN A 35 0.91 -18.14 14.31
N LEU A 36 0.30 -17.92 13.14
CA LEU A 36 0.74 -18.38 11.82
C LEU A 36 2.00 -17.68 11.30
N LEU A 37 2.40 -16.53 11.86
CA LEU A 37 3.59 -15.78 11.45
C LEU A 37 4.87 -16.16 12.21
N LYS A 38 4.82 -17.12 13.16
CA LYS A 38 6.00 -17.53 13.94
C LYS A 38 7.12 -18.18 13.11
N ASN A 39 6.81 -18.65 11.90
CA ASN A 39 7.76 -19.31 10.98
C ASN A 39 7.94 -18.59 9.64
N TYR A 40 7.39 -17.38 9.47
CA TYR A 40 7.54 -16.61 8.24
C TYR A 40 8.77 -15.70 8.32
N SER A 41 9.79 -15.96 7.50
CA SER A 41 11.02 -15.15 7.41
C SER A 41 10.94 -14.06 6.32
N GLY A 42 9.73 -13.76 5.83
CA GLY A 42 9.47 -12.64 4.92
C GLY A 42 9.28 -11.33 5.70
N PRO A 43 9.14 -10.19 5.00
CA PRO A 43 8.88 -8.90 5.64
C PRO A 43 7.67 -9.02 6.57
N ILE A 44 7.85 -8.64 7.84
CA ILE A 44 6.81 -8.70 8.87
C ILE A 44 5.78 -7.62 8.52
N LEU A 45 4.68 -8.04 7.91
CA LEU A 45 3.49 -7.22 7.79
C LEU A 45 2.84 -7.08 9.16
N ALA A 46 2.81 -5.85 9.65
CA ALA A 46 2.00 -5.48 10.81
C ALA A 46 0.89 -4.53 10.33
N CYS A 47 -0.36 -4.95 10.45
CA CYS A 47 -1.49 -4.02 10.46
C CYS A 47 -1.26 -3.02 11.61
N ASN A 48 -1.15 -1.72 11.31
CA ASN A 48 -0.89 -0.68 12.31
C ASN A 48 -1.86 0.49 12.15
N GLN A 49 -2.21 1.12 13.28
CA GLN A 49 -3.31 2.02 13.58
C GLN A 49 -3.27 3.45 12.99
N PHE A 50 -2.44 3.75 11.98
CA PHE A 50 -2.17 5.15 11.58
C PHE A 50 -2.55 5.56 10.14
N GLN A 51 -3.03 4.66 9.27
CA GLN A 51 -3.74 5.04 8.05
C GLN A 51 -5.10 4.35 7.98
N PHE A 52 -6.13 5.20 7.95
CA PHE A 52 -7.53 4.79 7.91
C PHE A 52 -7.99 4.82 6.46
N CYS A 53 -8.45 3.68 5.95
CA CYS A 53 -9.24 3.70 4.74
C CYS A 53 -10.60 4.33 5.06
N THR A 54 -11.08 5.17 4.15
CA THR A 54 -12.26 6.01 4.36
C THR A 54 -13.28 5.80 3.25
N GLU A 55 -14.47 6.36 3.42
CA GLU A 55 -15.48 6.40 2.35
C GLU A 55 -15.01 7.21 1.12
N ARG A 56 -13.96 8.04 1.25
CA ARG A 56 -13.30 8.66 0.10
C ARG A 56 -12.68 7.60 -0.82
N ASP A 57 -12.06 6.58 -0.25
CA ASP A 57 -11.46 5.47 -0.99
C ASP A 57 -12.54 4.61 -1.66
N ARG A 58 -13.69 4.44 -1.00
CA ARG A 58 -14.87 3.81 -1.63
C ARG A 58 -15.34 4.59 -2.86
N ASN A 59 -15.40 5.92 -2.77
CA ASN A 59 -15.83 6.74 -3.90
C ASN A 59 -14.82 6.65 -5.06
N PHE A 60 -13.52 6.61 -4.75
CA PHE A 60 -12.49 6.37 -5.75
C PHE A 60 -12.63 4.99 -6.42
N TRP A 61 -12.89 3.95 -5.63
CA TRP A 61 -13.20 2.62 -6.13
C TRP A 61 -14.42 2.62 -7.08
N LYS A 62 -15.51 3.29 -6.69
CA LYS A 62 -16.71 3.42 -7.54
C LYS A 62 -16.39 4.11 -8.87
N ALA A 63 -15.54 5.13 -8.89
CA ALA A 63 -15.08 5.73 -10.14
C ALA A 63 -14.30 4.72 -11.01
N GLN A 64 -13.45 3.88 -10.42
CA GLN A 64 -12.79 2.79 -11.15
C GLN A 64 -13.79 1.73 -11.66
N ARG A 65 -14.86 1.44 -10.90
CA ARG A 65 -15.97 0.56 -11.31
C ARG A 65 -16.65 1.08 -12.58
N GLU A 66 -16.95 2.37 -12.63
CA GLU A 66 -17.56 3.01 -13.79
C GLU A 66 -16.67 2.91 -15.03
N ILE A 67 -15.37 3.21 -14.88
CA ILE A 67 -14.38 3.07 -15.96
C ILE A 67 -14.33 1.62 -16.47
N TYR A 68 -14.26 0.65 -15.56
CA TYR A 68 -14.29 -0.77 -15.92
C TYR A 68 -15.53 -1.14 -16.72
N ASN A 69 -16.71 -0.70 -16.28
CA ASN A 69 -17.97 -1.00 -16.97
C ASN A 69 -18.02 -0.38 -18.37
N LEU A 70 -17.52 0.85 -18.54
CA LEU A 70 -17.40 1.50 -19.84
C LEU A 70 -16.45 0.74 -20.78
N ILE A 71 -15.30 0.27 -20.27
CA ILE A 71 -14.36 -0.56 -21.06
C ILE A 71 -15.05 -1.84 -21.55
N LEU A 72 -15.85 -2.49 -20.70
CA LEU A 72 -16.59 -3.69 -21.11
C LEU A 72 -17.64 -3.38 -22.18
N GLN A 73 -18.40 -2.30 -22.02
CA GLN A 73 -19.37 -1.85 -23.03
C GLN A 73 -18.71 -1.56 -24.37
N GLY A 74 -17.55 -0.87 -24.38
CA GLY A 74 -16.81 -0.60 -25.61
C GLY A 74 -16.34 -1.87 -26.34
N LYS A 75 -16.02 -2.93 -25.59
CA LYS A 75 -15.64 -4.22 -26.16
C LYS A 75 -16.83 -4.93 -26.81
N ASP A 76 -18.00 -4.86 -26.19
CA ASP A 76 -19.26 -5.40 -26.72
C ASP A 76 -19.74 -4.63 -27.96
N LEU A 77 -19.42 -3.34 -28.06
CA LEU A 77 -19.70 -2.53 -29.25
C LEU A 77 -18.72 -2.83 -30.39
N SER A 78 -17.43 -3.06 -30.08
CA SER A 78 -16.43 -3.46 -31.07
C SER A 78 -16.74 -4.79 -31.75
N THR A 79 -17.49 -5.68 -31.10
CA THR A 79 -17.98 -6.93 -31.72
C THR A 79 -19.22 -6.73 -32.60
N GLN A 80 -19.88 -5.58 -32.55
CA GLN A 80 -21.12 -5.27 -33.27
C GLN A 80 -20.94 -4.43 -34.56
N GLY A 81 -19.72 -3.97 -34.90
CA GLY A 81 -19.42 -3.34 -36.19
C GLY A 81 -18.72 -1.97 -36.09
N PRO A 82 -18.39 -1.34 -37.24
CA PRO A 82 -17.40 -0.26 -37.31
C PRO A 82 -17.91 1.15 -36.95
N PHE A 83 -19.13 1.31 -36.44
CA PHE A 83 -19.69 2.63 -36.15
C PHE A 83 -20.09 2.76 -34.69
N VAL A 84 -19.08 2.98 -33.85
CA VAL A 84 -19.30 3.43 -32.47
C VAL A 84 -19.17 4.95 -32.47
N GLU A 85 -20.30 5.63 -32.28
CA GLU A 85 -20.30 7.05 -31.96
C GLU A 85 -19.36 7.29 -30.77
N ARG A 86 -18.34 8.15 -30.94
CA ARG A 86 -17.36 8.43 -29.89
C ARG A 86 -18.05 9.08 -28.70
N GLN A 87 -18.52 8.27 -27.77
CA GLN A 87 -18.87 8.75 -26.44
C GLN A 87 -17.57 9.18 -25.76
N SER A 88 -17.50 10.46 -25.37
CA SER A 88 -16.32 11.04 -24.71
C SER A 88 -15.92 10.27 -23.45
N SER A 89 -16.90 9.72 -22.72
CA SER A 89 -16.72 8.86 -21.55
C SER A 89 -16.00 7.55 -21.88
N LEU A 90 -16.32 6.92 -23.01
CA LEU A 90 -15.66 5.69 -23.44
C LEU A 90 -14.21 5.94 -23.85
N VAL A 91 -13.93 7.06 -24.52
CA VAL A 91 -12.55 7.45 -24.88
C VAL A 91 -11.71 7.61 -23.61
N HIS A 92 -12.19 8.38 -22.64
CA HIS A 92 -11.52 8.55 -21.35
C HIS A 92 -11.33 7.21 -20.61
N ALA A 93 -12.33 6.33 -20.62
CA ALA A 93 -12.21 5.02 -19.99
C ALA A 93 -11.14 4.14 -20.65
N LEU A 94 -10.98 4.21 -21.97
CA LEU A 94 -9.95 3.49 -22.71
C LEU A 94 -8.54 4.06 -22.45
N GLU A 95 -8.42 5.35 -22.20
CA GLU A 95 -7.16 6.00 -21.77
C GLU A 95 -6.77 5.54 -20.36
N GLU A 96 -7.72 5.54 -19.42
CA GLU A 96 -7.52 5.07 -18.04
C GLU A 96 -7.28 3.56 -17.91
N ARG A 97 -7.56 2.79 -18.98
CA ARG A 97 -7.33 1.34 -19.00
C ARG A 97 -5.89 0.97 -18.64
N SER A 98 -4.89 1.75 -19.08
CA SER A 98 -3.48 1.44 -18.75
C SER A 98 -3.24 1.44 -17.25
N ARG A 99 -3.83 2.42 -16.54
CA ARG A 99 -3.74 2.53 -15.08
C ARG A 99 -4.37 1.32 -14.38
N LEU A 100 -5.51 0.86 -14.87
CA LEU A 100 -6.15 -0.37 -14.37
C LEU A 100 -5.31 -1.62 -14.67
N CYS A 101 -4.63 -1.69 -15.82
CA CYS A 101 -3.77 -2.83 -16.16
C CYS A 101 -2.53 -2.95 -15.26
N GLU A 102 -2.02 -1.82 -14.76
CA GLU A 102 -0.86 -1.77 -13.86
C GLU A 102 -1.23 -2.10 -12.42
N ASP A 103 -2.44 -1.78 -11.98
CA ASP A 103 -2.92 -2.12 -10.63
C ASP A 103 -3.18 -3.63 -10.49
N ASP A 104 -2.27 -4.32 -9.81
CA ASP A 104 -2.38 -5.74 -9.46
C ASP A 104 -2.87 -5.98 -8.03
N SER A 105 -3.20 -4.91 -7.30
CA SER A 105 -3.59 -4.95 -5.90
C SER A 105 -5.10 -4.83 -5.76
N SER A 106 -5.71 -3.76 -6.26
CA SER A 106 -7.15 -3.51 -6.09
C SER A 106 -7.98 -3.87 -7.32
N ALA A 107 -7.48 -3.53 -8.51
CA ALA A 107 -8.23 -3.68 -9.74
C ALA A 107 -8.73 -5.11 -10.02
N PRO A 108 -8.08 -6.22 -9.64
CA PRO A 108 -8.66 -7.55 -9.86
C PRO A 108 -9.99 -7.81 -9.13
N PHE A 109 -10.31 -7.08 -8.05
CA PHE A 109 -11.60 -7.15 -7.37
C PHE A 109 -12.75 -6.54 -8.20
N LEU A 110 -12.44 -5.74 -9.22
CA LEU A 110 -13.39 -5.22 -10.21
C LEU A 110 -14.09 -6.33 -11.01
N LEU A 111 -13.61 -7.58 -10.94
CA LEU A 111 -14.27 -8.74 -11.53
C LEU A 111 -15.54 -9.15 -10.78
N ASP A 112 -15.59 -8.91 -9.46
CA ASP A 112 -16.67 -9.34 -8.59
C ASP A 112 -17.81 -8.33 -8.60
N LYS A 113 -19.01 -8.76 -8.97
CA LYS A 113 -20.17 -7.86 -9.05
C LYS A 113 -20.60 -7.31 -7.69
N ASN A 114 -20.28 -8.03 -6.62
CA ASN A 114 -20.68 -7.69 -5.26
C ASN A 114 -19.59 -6.90 -4.52
N SER A 115 -18.49 -6.53 -5.20
CA SER A 115 -17.36 -5.83 -4.57
C SER A 115 -17.75 -4.46 -4.02
N ASP A 116 -18.81 -3.84 -4.52
CA ASP A 116 -19.21 -2.49 -4.12
C ASP A 116 -19.78 -2.44 -2.69
N ASP A 117 -20.36 -3.56 -2.24
CA ASP A 117 -20.94 -3.74 -0.91
C ASP A 117 -19.92 -4.26 0.11
N TRP A 118 -18.72 -4.59 -0.34
CA TRP A 118 -17.68 -5.08 0.54
C TRP A 118 -17.20 -3.98 1.50
N PRO A 119 -16.73 -4.36 2.71
CA PRO A 119 -16.07 -3.41 3.59
C PRO A 119 -14.81 -2.87 2.89
N ILE A 120 -14.56 -1.58 3.08
CA ILE A 120 -13.29 -1.00 2.69
C ILE A 120 -12.23 -1.57 3.62
N ALA A 121 -11.17 -2.12 3.03
CA ALA A 121 -10.02 -2.63 3.71
C ALA A 121 -8.78 -2.04 3.07
N CYS A 122 -7.66 -2.14 3.78
CA CYS A 122 -6.40 -1.97 3.11
C CYS A 122 -5.90 -3.32 2.59
N ILE A 123 -5.38 -3.30 1.38
CA ILE A 123 -4.80 -4.45 0.71
C ILE A 123 -3.38 -4.14 0.27
N TRP A 124 -2.52 -5.15 0.31
CA TRP A 124 -1.11 -5.02 -0.05
C TRP A 124 -0.64 -6.27 -0.77
N ASN A 125 0.01 -6.09 -1.91
CA ASN A 125 0.66 -7.16 -2.64
C ASN A 125 2.07 -7.36 -2.04
N GLY A 126 2.47 -8.61 -1.78
CA GLY A 126 3.76 -8.99 -1.19
C GLY A 126 5.01 -8.30 -1.78
N GLY A 127 4.95 -7.91 -3.06
CA GLY A 127 6.02 -7.22 -3.76
C GLY A 127 5.91 -5.69 -3.83
N ALA A 128 4.85 -5.08 -3.29
CA ALA A 128 4.56 -3.66 -3.46
C ALA A 128 5.24 -2.77 -2.41
N SER A 129 5.59 -1.55 -2.81
CA SER A 129 6.16 -0.55 -1.92
C SER A 129 5.12 0.19 -1.07
N ASN A 130 3.81 0.00 -1.28
CA ASN A 130 2.76 0.62 -0.49
C ASN A 130 1.47 -0.21 -0.56
N GLY A 131 0.69 -0.18 0.52
CA GLY A 131 -0.69 -0.68 0.52
C GLY A 131 -1.65 0.27 -0.18
N THR A 132 -2.80 -0.24 -0.60
CA THR A 132 -3.88 0.55 -1.20
C THR A 132 -5.20 0.27 -0.48
N CYS A 133 -6.09 1.26 -0.44
CA CYS A 133 -7.42 1.13 0.16
C CYS A 133 -8.44 0.78 -0.92
N ALA A 134 -9.16 -0.33 -0.76
CA ALA A 134 -10.20 -0.75 -1.68
C ALA A 134 -11.19 -1.72 -0.98
N PRO A 135 -12.37 -1.94 -1.55
CA PRO A 135 -13.26 -2.98 -1.06
C PRO A 135 -12.59 -4.35 -1.18
N ALA A 136 -12.63 -5.12 -0.10
CA ALA A 136 -12.06 -6.46 -0.04
C ALA A 136 -13.08 -7.45 0.53
N PRO A 137 -13.01 -8.75 0.14
CA PRO A 137 -13.93 -9.77 0.63
C PRO A 137 -14.07 -9.74 2.16
N ILE A 138 -15.28 -10.01 2.64
CA ILE A 138 -15.52 -10.14 4.08
C ILE A 138 -14.73 -11.34 4.59
N MET A 139 -13.95 -11.11 5.65
CA MET A 139 -13.19 -12.13 6.34
C MET A 139 -13.63 -12.17 7.80
N ASP A 140 -13.59 -13.36 8.38
CA ASP A 140 -13.90 -13.59 9.80
C ASP A 140 -12.81 -13.00 10.70
N GLU A 141 -11.56 -12.99 10.22
CA GLU A 141 -10.40 -12.44 10.91
C GLU A 141 -10.07 -11.01 10.43
N ASP A 142 -9.42 -10.23 11.29
CA ASP A 142 -9.00 -8.86 10.99
C ASP A 142 -7.90 -8.78 9.92
N PHE A 143 -7.17 -9.87 9.77
CA PHE A 143 -6.14 -10.06 8.78
C PHE A 143 -6.44 -11.33 7.98
N GLY A 144 -6.25 -11.25 6.68
CA GLY A 144 -6.29 -12.43 5.83
C GLY A 144 -5.34 -12.28 4.65
N TYR A 145 -5.20 -13.36 3.90
CA TYR A 145 -4.36 -13.39 2.72
C TYR A 145 -4.99 -14.24 1.63
N ILE A 146 -4.70 -13.89 0.38
CA ILE A 146 -5.01 -14.67 -0.80
C ILE A 146 -3.71 -15.28 -1.30
N GLU A 147 -3.68 -16.60 -1.41
CA GLU A 147 -2.50 -17.33 -1.89
C GLU A 147 -2.03 -16.83 -3.27
N PRO A 148 -0.71 -16.84 -3.54
CA PRO A 148 -0.15 -16.33 -4.79
C PRO A 148 -0.79 -16.99 -6.03
N ASN A 149 -0.99 -18.31 -6.01
CA ASN A 149 -1.55 -19.02 -7.16
C ASN A 149 -2.97 -18.54 -7.51
N LEU A 150 -3.80 -18.35 -6.49
CA LEU A 150 -5.17 -17.86 -6.66
C LEU A 150 -5.18 -16.40 -7.10
N TRP A 151 -4.32 -15.56 -6.50
CA TRP A 151 -4.24 -14.15 -6.84
C TRP A 151 -3.72 -13.92 -8.27
N LYS A 152 -2.68 -14.65 -8.69
CA LYS A 152 -2.16 -14.64 -10.08
C LYS A 152 -3.25 -14.95 -11.10
N ILE A 153 -4.06 -15.98 -10.85
CA ILE A 153 -5.18 -16.35 -11.73
C ILE A 153 -6.16 -15.19 -11.83
N LYS A 154 -6.53 -14.57 -10.70
CA LYS A 154 -7.50 -13.46 -10.66
C LYS A 154 -6.99 -12.22 -11.40
N VAL A 155 -5.74 -11.81 -11.18
CA VAL A 155 -5.10 -10.68 -11.88
C VAL A 155 -5.04 -10.96 -13.40
N LYS A 156 -4.64 -12.18 -13.79
CA LYS A 156 -4.54 -12.57 -15.20
C LYS A 156 -5.89 -12.57 -15.89
N GLN A 157 -6.94 -13.07 -15.22
CA GLN A 157 -8.31 -13.01 -15.69
C GLN A 157 -8.79 -11.57 -15.88
N PHE A 158 -8.51 -10.70 -14.90
CA PHE A 158 -8.87 -9.29 -14.96
C PHE A 158 -8.22 -8.59 -16.16
N ARG A 159 -6.89 -8.71 -16.30
CA ARG A 159 -6.13 -8.08 -17.38
C ARG A 159 -6.60 -8.55 -18.77
N ARG A 160 -6.91 -9.84 -18.93
CA ARG A 160 -7.51 -10.38 -20.16
C ARG A 160 -8.89 -9.81 -20.44
N LYS A 161 -9.72 -9.65 -19.40
CA LYS A 161 -11.11 -9.19 -19.55
C LYS A 161 -11.16 -7.76 -20.09
N ILE A 162 -10.38 -6.85 -19.50
CA ILE A 162 -10.33 -5.44 -19.92
C ILE A 162 -9.46 -5.18 -21.16
N GLY A 163 -8.71 -6.18 -21.62
CA GLY A 163 -7.91 -6.09 -22.85
C GLY A 163 -6.57 -5.37 -22.67
N CYS A 164 -5.85 -5.68 -21.57
CA CYS A 164 -4.47 -5.27 -21.38
C CYS A 164 -3.55 -5.87 -22.44
N ASN A 165 -2.35 -5.30 -22.60
CA ASN A 165 -1.36 -5.85 -23.53
C ASN A 165 -0.80 -7.19 -23.02
N LEU A 166 -0.17 -7.97 -23.91
CA LEU A 166 0.37 -9.29 -23.57
C LEU A 166 1.43 -9.22 -22.46
N GLN A 167 2.29 -8.20 -22.47
CA GLN A 167 3.34 -8.02 -21.46
C GLN A 167 2.72 -7.86 -20.06
N GLN A 168 1.69 -7.02 -19.91
CA GLN A 168 0.96 -6.84 -18.67
C GLN A 168 0.25 -8.13 -18.23
N ILE A 169 -0.32 -8.89 -19.17
CA ILE A 169 -0.96 -10.18 -18.87
C ILE A 169 0.07 -11.21 -18.35
N PHE A 170 1.26 -11.26 -18.92
CA PHE A 170 2.32 -12.18 -18.46
C PHE A 170 3.00 -11.70 -17.19
N ALA A 171 3.07 -10.39 -16.95
CA ALA A 171 3.52 -9.84 -15.67
C ALA A 171 2.62 -10.26 -14.48
N SER A 172 1.44 -10.83 -14.74
CA SER A 172 0.63 -11.45 -13.67
C SER A 172 1.31 -12.66 -13.04
N ASP A 173 2.22 -13.34 -13.74
CA ASP A 173 2.84 -14.58 -13.23
C ASP A 173 3.90 -14.30 -12.13
N SER A 174 4.37 -13.05 -12.03
CA SER A 174 5.30 -12.56 -10.98
C SER A 174 4.60 -11.90 -9.78
N VAL A 175 3.28 -11.80 -9.79
CA VAL A 175 2.49 -11.24 -8.68
C VAL A 175 2.60 -12.16 -7.45
N GLN A 176 2.74 -11.59 -6.26
CA GLN A 176 2.86 -12.35 -5.01
C GLN A 176 1.48 -12.56 -4.37
N GLU A 177 1.45 -13.04 -3.13
CA GLU A 177 0.25 -13.07 -2.31
C GLU A 177 -0.34 -11.66 -2.11
N LEU A 178 -1.66 -11.62 -1.93
CA LEU A 178 -2.37 -10.40 -1.54
C LEU A 178 -2.75 -10.50 -0.07
N TYR A 179 -2.32 -9.54 0.72
CA TYR A 179 -2.71 -9.38 2.11
C TYR A 179 -3.87 -8.42 2.22
N ILE A 180 -4.79 -8.71 3.14
CA ILE A 180 -5.99 -7.92 3.39
C ILE A 180 -6.02 -7.61 4.88
N CYS A 181 -6.16 -6.34 5.22
CA CYS A 181 -6.33 -5.88 6.59
C CYS A 181 -7.62 -5.08 6.71
N ARG A 182 -8.57 -5.60 7.48
CA ARG A 182 -9.90 -5.00 7.68
C ARG A 182 -9.85 -3.74 8.54
N GLN A 183 -8.87 -3.65 9.43
CA GLN A 183 -8.79 -2.58 10.42
C GLN A 183 -7.89 -1.42 9.96
N ASN A 184 -6.58 -1.64 9.67
CA ASN A 184 -5.64 -0.55 9.33
C ASN A 184 -4.38 -1.03 8.57
N CYS A 185 -3.74 -0.18 7.75
CA CYS A 185 -2.48 -0.48 7.06
C CYS A 185 -1.38 0.57 7.26
N LEU A 186 -0.12 0.14 7.24
CA LEU A 186 1.02 1.01 6.89
C LEU A 186 2.20 0.16 6.39
N HIS A 187 2.98 0.74 5.48
CA HIS A 187 4.18 0.15 4.88
C HIS A 187 5.39 0.34 5.80
N LEU A 188 6.08 -0.75 6.15
CA LEU A 188 7.34 -0.68 6.90
C LEU A 188 8.53 -0.58 5.93
N GLY A 189 8.60 0.54 5.20
CA GLY A 189 9.85 1.09 4.68
C GLY A 189 10.36 2.15 5.65
N ILE A 190 11.68 2.40 5.70
CA ILE A 190 12.26 3.46 6.56
C ILE A 190 11.48 4.76 6.32
N ASP A 191 10.71 5.16 7.32
CA ASP A 191 9.76 6.24 7.18
C ASP A 191 10.50 7.54 6.81
N TYR A 192 9.86 8.40 6.02
CA TYR A 192 10.45 9.70 5.65
C TYR A 192 10.82 10.49 6.91
N PHE A 193 10.06 10.32 8.00
CA PHE A 193 10.34 10.88 9.31
C PHE A 193 11.62 10.32 9.96
N SER A 194 11.86 9.01 9.90
CA SER A 194 13.11 8.40 10.39
C SER A 194 14.32 8.85 9.55
N SER A 195 14.14 8.99 8.23
CA SER A 195 15.15 9.54 7.33
C SER A 195 15.42 11.03 7.61
N LEU A 196 14.39 11.81 7.95
CA LEU A 196 14.51 13.20 8.39
C LEU A 196 15.26 13.31 9.72
N ILE A 197 14.99 12.42 10.68
CA ILE A 197 15.73 12.41 11.96
C ILE A 197 17.21 12.06 11.73
N LEU A 198 17.51 11.08 10.89
CA LEU A 198 18.89 10.71 10.58
C LEU A 198 19.64 11.81 9.83
N SER A 199 18.99 12.44 8.85
CA SER A 199 19.58 13.57 8.12
C SER A 199 19.75 14.81 9.00
N PHE A 200 18.78 15.12 9.87
CA PHE A 200 18.90 16.20 10.85
C PHE A 200 20.02 15.92 11.86
N GLY A 201 20.15 14.68 12.33
CA GLY A 201 21.25 14.23 13.18
C GLY A 201 22.62 14.41 12.53
N MET A 202 22.75 14.07 11.23
CA MET A 202 23.99 14.31 10.48
C MET A 202 24.31 15.80 10.34
N VAL A 203 23.32 16.65 10.07
CA VAL A 203 23.51 18.10 9.94
C VAL A 203 23.96 18.71 11.27
N LEU A 204 23.36 18.30 12.39
CA LEU A 204 23.78 18.74 13.73
C LEU A 204 25.19 18.26 14.08
N ALA A 205 25.55 17.02 13.73
CA ALA A 205 26.90 16.51 13.93
C ALA A 205 27.94 17.32 13.14
N LEU A 206 27.67 17.59 11.85
CA LEU A 206 28.58 18.36 10.99
C LEU A 206 28.73 19.82 11.45
N THR A 207 27.63 20.48 11.82
CA THR A 207 27.70 21.86 12.34
C THR A 207 28.47 21.94 13.65
N SER A 208 28.34 20.95 14.54
CA SER A 208 29.10 20.91 15.79
C SER A 208 30.61 20.69 15.58
N LEU A 209 31.00 19.90 14.57
CA LEU A 209 32.39 19.69 14.16
C LEU A 209 33.03 20.96 13.60
N ILE A 210 32.30 21.72 12.79
CA ILE A 210 32.77 22.98 12.19
C ILE A 210 32.93 24.08 13.24
N LEU A 211 32.05 24.14 14.25
CA LEU A 211 32.18 25.12 15.35
C LEU A 211 33.27 24.77 16.38
N THR A 212 33.80 23.54 16.36
CA THR A 212 34.83 23.08 17.30
C THR A 212 36.23 22.98 16.69
N SER A 213 36.37 23.11 15.36
CA SER A 213 37.64 23.32 14.64
C SER A 213 38.05 24.79 14.65
#